data_AF-A0A7W1FTB2-F1
#
_entry.id   AF-A0A7W1FTB2-F1
#
_cell.length_a   1.000
_cell.length_b   1.000
_cell.length_c   1.000
_cell.angle_alpha   90.00
_cell.angle_beta   90.00
_cell.angle_gamma   90.00
#
_symmetry.space_group_name_H-M   'P 1'
#
loop_
_entity.id
_entity.type
_entity.pdbx_description
1 polymer ?
#
loop_
_entity_poly.entity_id
_entity_poly.type
_entity_poly.pdbx_seq_one_letter_code
_entity_poly.pdbx_strand_id
1 'polypeptide(L)'
;PVDERDGDAINSARIAKLCASDWGLWRTFTANLEALDGYLERFDLTDESKETITERVKALLGRIEEEPKSFGWKMRAKLGDRKRWYELPEEVDGGP
;
A
#
# COMPACT_ATOMS: atom_id res chain seq x y z
N PRO A 1 13.03 -8.64 -4.80
CA PRO A 1 13.83 -7.59 -4.10
C PRO A 1 13.07 -6.25 -4.19
N VAL A 2 13.41 -5.27 -3.35
CA VAL A 2 12.89 -3.89 -3.43
C VAL A 2 14.04 -2.99 -3.87
N ASP A 3 13.81 -2.14 -4.88
CA ASP A 3 14.81 -1.25 -5.47
C ASP A 3 14.15 0.08 -5.90
N GLU A 4 14.93 1.12 -6.20
CA GLU A 4 14.45 2.43 -6.65
C GLU A 4 14.28 2.54 -8.18
N ARG A 5 14.46 1.45 -8.93
CA ARG A 5 14.42 1.42 -10.40
C ARG A 5 13.63 0.21 -10.92
N ASP A 6 13.17 0.31 -12.17
CA ASP A 6 12.51 -0.81 -12.86
C ASP A 6 13.52 -1.91 -13.25
N GLY A 7 13.03 -3.15 -13.36
CA GLY A 7 13.82 -4.35 -13.62
C GLY A 7 13.18 -5.57 -12.94
N ASP A 8 14.02 -6.50 -12.46
CA ASP A 8 13.57 -7.70 -11.72
C ASP A 8 13.33 -7.42 -10.21
N ALA A 9 12.85 -6.22 -9.90
CA ALA A 9 12.60 -5.74 -8.53
C ALA A 9 11.31 -4.92 -8.44
N ILE A 10 10.78 -4.82 -7.23
CA ILE A 10 9.67 -3.91 -6.93
C ILE A 10 10.25 -2.49 -6.85
N ASN A 11 9.82 -1.61 -7.76
CA ASN A 11 10.24 -0.21 -7.79
C ASN A 11 9.56 0.61 -6.67
N SER A 12 10.24 0.75 -5.53
CA SER A 12 9.75 1.50 -4.37
C SER A 12 9.67 3.00 -4.63
N ALA A 13 10.56 3.56 -5.46
CA ALA A 13 10.51 4.97 -5.85
C ALA A 13 9.21 5.31 -6.57
N ARG A 14 8.78 4.44 -7.49
CA ARG A 14 7.54 4.62 -8.26
C ARG A 14 6.33 4.52 -7.35
N ILE A 15 6.27 3.50 -6.50
CA ILE A 15 5.17 3.31 -5.53
C ILE A 15 5.07 4.52 -4.59
N ALA A 16 6.21 4.94 -4.02
CA ALA A 16 6.24 6.05 -3.08
C ALA A 16 5.75 7.37 -3.72
N LYS A 17 6.19 7.68 -4.95
CA LYS A 17 5.71 8.85 -5.70
C LYS A 17 4.19 8.83 -5.95
N LEU A 18 3.64 7.66 -6.33
CA LEU A 18 2.21 7.50 -6.53
C LEU A 18 1.44 7.74 -5.22
N CYS A 19 1.82 7.05 -4.15
CA CYS A 19 1.22 7.21 -2.83
C CYS A 19 1.38 8.63 -2.27
N ALA A 20 2.46 9.34 -2.58
CA ALA A 20 2.67 10.72 -2.14
C ALA A 20 1.77 11.74 -2.85
N SER A 21 1.26 11.37 -4.03
CA SER A 21 0.34 12.20 -4.82
C SER A 21 -1.13 11.90 -4.53
N ASP A 22 -1.46 10.67 -4.14
CA ASP A 22 -2.84 10.21 -3.92
C ASP A 22 -3.02 9.58 -2.54
N TRP A 23 -3.83 10.23 -1.70
CA TRP A 23 -4.10 9.78 -0.34
C TRP A 23 -4.95 8.51 -0.29
N GLY A 24 -5.90 8.32 -1.22
CA GLY A 24 -6.73 7.11 -1.26
C GLY A 24 -5.91 5.89 -1.68
N LEU A 25 -5.00 6.07 -2.64
CA LEU A 25 -4.05 5.04 -3.03
C LEU A 25 -3.10 4.72 -1.87
N TRP A 26 -2.50 5.75 -1.23
CA TRP A 26 -1.68 5.57 -0.04
C TRP A 26 -2.42 4.76 1.04
N ARG A 27 -3.64 5.18 1.39
CA ARG A 27 -4.46 4.54 2.44
C ARG A 27 -4.71 3.07 2.16
N THR A 28 -4.97 2.74 0.89
CA THR A 28 -5.22 1.37 0.45
C THR A 28 -3.93 0.55 0.47
N PHE A 29 -2.84 1.11 -0.08
CA PHE A 29 -1.57 0.39 -0.23
C PHE A 29 -0.94 0.08 1.13
N THR A 30 -0.87 1.05 2.04
CA THR A 30 -0.29 0.84 3.38
C THR A 30 -1.11 -0.13 4.21
N ALA A 31 -2.45 -0.02 4.19
CA ALA A 31 -3.33 -0.96 4.90
C ALA A 31 -3.15 -2.41 4.42
N ASN A 32 -2.97 -2.61 3.11
CA ASN A 32 -2.73 -3.95 2.56
C ASN A 32 -1.36 -4.50 2.95
N LEU A 33 -0.31 -3.67 2.94
CA LEU A 33 1.03 -4.07 3.36
C LEU A 33 1.08 -4.43 4.86
N GLU A 34 0.40 -3.65 5.71
CA GLU A 34 0.27 -3.93 7.14
C GLU A 34 -0.52 -5.22 7.40
N ALA A 35 -1.63 -5.42 6.67
CA ALA A 35 -2.43 -6.63 6.78
C ALA A 35 -1.66 -7.87 6.32
N LEU A 36 -0.87 -7.76 5.24
CA LEU A 36 -0.03 -8.84 4.75
C LEU A 36 0.94 -9.32 5.84
N ASP A 37 1.66 -8.41 6.50
CA ASP A 37 2.60 -8.75 7.59
C ASP A 37 1.87 -9.49 8.73
N GLY A 38 0.68 -9.01 9.11
CA GLY A 38 -0.16 -9.66 10.13
C GLY A 38 -0.76 -11.02 9.72
N TYR A 39 -0.76 -11.36 8.43
CA TYR A 39 -1.26 -12.62 7.92
C TYR A 39 -0.17 -13.63 7.57
N LEU A 40 1.11 -13.26 7.59
CA LEU A 40 2.22 -14.16 7.20
C LEU A 40 2.21 -15.49 7.96
N GLU A 41 1.86 -15.47 9.25
CA GLU A 41 1.78 -16.68 10.07
C GLU A 41 0.67 -17.64 9.68
N ARG A 42 -0.29 -17.20 8.87
CA ARG A 42 -1.41 -18.04 8.39
C ARG A 42 -1.05 -18.82 7.12
N PHE A 43 0.06 -18.50 6.48
CA PHE A 43 0.49 -19.15 5.26
C PHE A 43 1.53 -20.24 5.57
N ASP A 44 1.42 -21.35 4.83
CA ASP A 44 2.40 -22.44 4.86
C ASP A 44 3.66 -22.02 4.07
N LEU A 45 4.51 -21.21 4.71
CA LEU A 45 5.74 -20.67 4.19
C LEU A 45 6.89 -20.98 5.14
N THR A 46 8.10 -21.13 4.58
CA THR A 46 9.31 -21.25 5.40
C THR A 46 9.57 -19.95 6.16
N ASP A 47 10.22 -20.04 7.32
CA ASP A 47 10.59 -18.88 8.13
C ASP A 47 11.45 -17.88 7.33
N GLU A 48 12.38 -18.38 6.51
CA GLU A 48 13.20 -17.56 5.60
C GLU A 48 12.34 -16.76 4.59
N SER A 49 11.28 -17.39 4.07
CA SER A 49 10.35 -16.70 3.15
C SER A 49 9.55 -15.63 3.87
N LYS A 50 9.07 -15.92 5.08
CA LYS A 50 8.34 -14.96 5.92
C LYS A 50 9.22 -13.76 6.25
N GLU A 51 10.45 -14.00 6.72
CA GLU A 51 11.43 -12.95 7.03
C GLU A 51 11.71 -12.07 5.80
N THR A 52 11.98 -12.70 4.66
CA THR A 52 12.20 -11.99 3.39
C THR A 52 11.00 -11.10 3.00
N ILE A 53 9.77 -11.58 3.21
CA ILE A 53 8.56 -10.80 2.91
C ILE A 53 8.42 -9.64 3.89
N THR A 54 8.56 -9.89 5.20
CA THR A 54 8.50 -8.85 6.25
C THR A 54 9.52 -7.74 6.00
N GLU A 55 10.77 -8.08 5.66
CA GLU A 55 11.80 -7.09 5.33
C GLU A 55 11.39 -6.20 4.15
N ARG A 56 10.86 -6.80 3.08
CA ARG A 56 10.43 -6.07 1.88
C ARG A 56 9.20 -5.22 2.14
N VAL A 57 8.24 -5.71 2.94
CA VAL A 57 7.07 -4.95 3.37
C VAL A 57 7.50 -3.71 4.17
N LYS A 58 8.42 -3.87 5.13
CA LYS A 58 8.97 -2.76 5.91
C LYS A 58 9.71 -1.75 5.04
N ALA A 59 10.51 -2.22 4.08
CA ALA A 59 11.22 -1.34 3.14
C ALA A 59 10.24 -0.50 2.29
N LEU A 60 9.16 -1.11 1.78
CA LEU A 60 8.13 -0.40 1.02
C LEU A 60 7.38 0.63 1.88
N LEU A 61 6.95 0.25 3.08
CA LEU A 61 6.26 1.15 4.01
C LEU A 61 7.15 2.35 4.37
N GLY A 62 8.41 2.10 4.75
CA GLY A 62 9.37 3.17 5.07
C GLY A 62 9.56 4.14 3.90
N ARG A 63 9.81 3.60 2.70
CA ARG A 63 10.03 4.43 1.51
C ARG A 63 8.80 5.25 1.12
N ILE A 64 7.59 4.68 1.28
CA ILE A 64 6.32 5.38 1.07
C ILE A 64 6.19 6.54 2.05
N GLU A 65 6.46 6.33 3.33
CA GLU A 65 6.32 7.35 4.37
C GLU A 65 7.31 8.50 4.20
N GLU A 66 8.54 8.21 3.82
CA GLU A 66 9.61 9.20 3.60
C GLU A 66 9.36 10.14 2.40
N GLU A 67 8.60 9.71 1.38
CA GLU A 67 8.38 10.52 0.18
C GLU A 67 7.59 11.81 0.49
N PRO A 68 8.06 13.00 0.07
CA PRO A 68 7.37 14.26 0.31
C PRO A 68 5.94 14.27 -0.26
N LYS A 69 4.94 14.41 0.62
CA LYS A 69 3.52 14.39 0.23
C LYS A 69 3.11 15.69 -0.46
N SER A 70 2.30 15.58 -1.52
CA SER A 70 1.75 16.73 -2.24
C SER A 70 0.81 17.56 -1.36
N PHE A 71 0.55 18.82 -1.75
CA PHE A 71 -0.42 19.65 -1.04
C PHE A 71 -1.84 19.04 -1.05
N GLY A 72 -2.27 18.52 -2.21
CA GLY A 72 -3.57 17.85 -2.35
C GLY A 72 -3.71 16.63 -1.44
N TRP A 73 -2.65 15.82 -1.37
CA TRP A 73 -2.55 14.71 -0.42
C TRP A 73 -2.74 15.17 1.02
N LYS A 74 -2.01 16.22 1.45
CA LYS A 74 -2.08 16.76 2.82
C LYS A 74 -3.47 17.30 3.16
N MET A 75 -4.14 17.96 2.22
CA MET A 75 -5.51 18.41 2.39
C MET A 75 -6.48 17.24 2.50
N ARG A 76 -6.32 16.20 1.66
CA ARG A 76 -7.14 14.99 1.71
C ARG A 76 -6.91 14.18 2.99
N ALA A 77 -5.69 14.17 3.53
CA ALA A 77 -5.35 13.53 4.80
C ALA A 77 -6.08 14.14 6.00
N LYS A 78 -6.30 15.46 6.01
CA LYS A 78 -7.11 16.13 7.05
C LYS A 78 -8.57 15.68 7.05
N LEU A 79 -9.12 15.32 5.88
CA LEU A 79 -10.46 14.75 5.78
C LEU A 79 -10.48 13.29 6.28
N GLY A 80 -9.40 12.55 6.01
CA GLY A 80 -9.22 11.17 6.44
C GLY A 80 -10.30 10.23 5.90
N ASP A 81 -10.53 9.13 6.62
CA ASP A 81 -11.46 8.07 6.23
C ASP A 81 -12.95 8.53 6.23
N ARG A 82 -13.26 9.75 6.72
CA ARG A 82 -14.64 10.29 6.76
C ARG A 82 -15.23 10.52 5.37
N LYS A 83 -14.38 10.84 4.40
CA LYS A 83 -14.78 10.89 2.99
C LYS A 83 -14.38 9.56 2.36
N ARG A 84 -15.31 8.87 1.70
CA ARG A 84 -15.01 7.66 0.94
C ARG A 84 -13.95 7.95 -0.14
N TRP A 85 -13.01 7.04 -0.34
CA TRP A 85 -11.94 7.15 -1.35
C TRP A 85 -11.98 6.03 -2.38
N TYR A 86 -12.95 5.12 -2.27
CA TYR A 86 -13.22 4.03 -3.18
C TYR A 86 -14.64 4.15 -3.74
N GLU A 87 -14.87 3.59 -4.91
CA GLU A 87 -16.19 3.50 -5.51
C GLU A 87 -16.87 2.21 -5.05
N LEU A 88 -18.19 2.26 -4.83
CA LEU A 88 -18.96 1.04 -4.64
C LEU A 88 -19.37 0.52 -6.01
N PRO A 89 -19.35 -0.80 -6.25
CA PRO A 89 -19.99 -1.38 -7.41
C PRO A 89 -21.45 -0.95 -7.50
N GLU A 90 -21.97 -0.78 -8.72
CA GLU A 90 -23.40 -0.61 -8.94
C GLU A 90 -24.14 -1.86 -8.46
N GLU A 91 -25.30 -1.66 -7.80
CA GLU A 91 -26.18 -2.77 -7.46
C GLU A 91 -26.71 -3.37 -8.77
N VAL A 92 -26.38 -4.63 -9.03
CA VAL A 92 -27.03 -5.37 -10.12
C VAL A 92 -28.45 -5.68 -9.68
N ASP A 93 -29.44 -5.08 -10.35
CA ASP A 93 -30.85 -5.46 -10.21
C ASP A 93 -30.99 -6.95 -10.60
N GLY A 94 -30.93 -7.84 -9.61
CA GLY A 94 -31.14 -9.28 -9.79
C GLY A 94 -30.05 -10.23 -9.26
N GLY A 95 -29.38 -9.92 -8.15
CA GLY A 95 -28.73 -10.99 -7.37
C GLY A 95 -29.79 -11.97 -6.82
N PRO A 96 -29.53 -13.30 -6.81
CA PRO A 96 -30.53 -14.35 -6.55
C PRO A 96 -31.22 -14.27 -5.18
#